data_AF-A0A1J0VSW7-F1
#
_entry.id   AF-A0A1J0VSW7-F1
#
_cell.length_a   1.000
_cell.length_b   1.000
_cell.length_c   1.000
_cell.angle_alpha   90.00
_cell.angle_beta   90.00
_cell.angle_gamma   90.00
#
_symmetry.space_group_name_H-M   'P 1'
#
loop_
_entity.id
_entity.type
_entity.pdbx_description
1 polymer ?
#
loop_
_entity_poly.entity_id
_entity_poly.type
_entity_poly.pdbx_seq_one_letter_code
_entity_poly.pdbx_strand_id
1 'polypeptide(L)'
;MSNGNGAVHLELHTDANSEVPYEQRFSVIGADLDTGRNGQEQVTAAVEGPDNVLSIPRVRTEPGRVAFVLAAANHGSDQNYTNGDCSVEYAVR
;
A
#
# COMPACT_ATOMS: atom_id res chain seq x y z
N MET A 1 28.50 12.20 3.04
CA MET A 1 27.05 12.45 2.97
C MET A 1 26.45 11.30 2.18
N SER A 2 25.93 10.29 2.86
CA SER A 2 25.38 9.10 2.18
C SER A 2 24.00 9.45 1.64
N ASN A 3 23.88 9.61 0.31
CA ASN A 3 22.61 9.57 -0.40
C ASN A 3 22.01 8.18 -0.22
N GLY A 4 21.28 7.98 0.88
CA GLY A 4 20.37 6.85 0.99
C GLY A 4 19.21 7.13 0.05
N ASN A 5 19.16 6.46 -1.09
CA ASN A 5 17.92 6.33 -1.84
C ASN A 5 16.98 5.55 -0.92
N GLY A 6 16.25 6.26 -0.06
CA GLY A 6 15.31 5.67 0.88
C GLY A 6 14.32 4.81 0.11
N ALA A 7 13.95 3.67 0.67
CA ALA A 7 12.81 2.93 0.19
C ALA A 7 12.01 2.52 1.41
N VAL A 8 10.69 2.61 1.29
CA VAL A 8 9.78 2.06 2.29
C VAL A 8 9.23 0.73 1.78
N HIS A 9 9.18 -0.22 2.69
CA HIS A 9 8.48 -1.48 2.52
C HIS A 9 7.11 -1.32 3.15
N LEU A 10 6.05 -1.55 2.38
CA LEU A 10 4.68 -1.41 2.85
C LEU A 10 4.01 -2.77 2.87
N GLU A 11 3.31 -3.06 3.95
CA GLU A 11 2.56 -4.30 4.13
C GLU A 11 1.13 -3.98 4.54
N LEU A 12 0.18 -4.64 3.88
CA LEU A 12 -1.20 -4.71 4.32
C LEU A 12 -1.42 -6.08 4.96
N HIS A 13 -1.75 -6.07 6.25
CA HIS A 13 -2.12 -7.25 7.02
C HIS A 13 -3.65 -7.35 7.02
N THR A 14 -4.18 -8.44 6.47
CA THR A 14 -5.62 -8.64 6.29
C THR A 14 -6.07 -9.92 6.96
N ASP A 15 -7.01 -9.77 7.89
CA ASP A 15 -7.89 -10.84 8.36
C ASP A 15 -9.17 -10.82 7.50
N ALA A 16 -9.22 -11.72 6.51
CA ALA A 16 -10.29 -11.76 5.51
C ALA A 16 -11.61 -12.29 6.09
N ASN A 17 -11.57 -13.00 7.24
CA ASN A 17 -12.73 -13.61 7.90
C ASN A 17 -13.67 -14.38 6.92
N SER A 18 -13.11 -14.98 5.87
CA SER A 18 -13.85 -15.67 4.81
C SER A 18 -13.21 -17.02 4.49
N GLU A 19 -14.05 -18.05 4.35
CA GLU A 19 -13.64 -19.38 3.85
C GLU A 19 -13.58 -19.45 2.32
N VAL A 20 -14.18 -18.47 1.64
CA VAL A 20 -14.13 -18.34 0.18
C VAL A 20 -13.14 -17.24 -0.18
N PRO A 21 -12.12 -17.52 -1.00
CA PRO A 21 -11.13 -16.51 -1.37
C PRO A 21 -11.77 -15.39 -2.20
N TYR A 22 -11.32 -14.16 -1.95
CA TYR A 22 -11.67 -12.99 -2.76
C TYR A 22 -10.42 -12.23 -3.19
N GLU A 23 -10.52 -11.44 -4.24
CA GLU A 23 -9.41 -10.62 -4.73
C GLU A 23 -9.26 -9.38 -3.84
N GLN A 24 -8.06 -9.15 -3.31
CA GLN A 24 -7.68 -7.91 -2.64
C GLN A 24 -6.59 -7.21 -3.42
N ARG A 25 -6.78 -5.93 -3.68
CA ARG A 25 -5.80 -5.02 -4.24
C ARG A 25 -5.34 -4.05 -3.17
N PHE A 26 -4.04 -3.99 -2.94
CA PHE A 26 -3.36 -3.01 -2.11
C PHE A 26 -2.61 -2.03 -3.02
N SER A 27 -2.86 -0.73 -2.86
CA SER A 27 -2.22 0.32 -3.65
C SER A 27 -1.71 1.44 -2.77
N VAL A 28 -0.65 2.09 -3.22
CA VAL A 28 -0.05 3.25 -2.58
C VAL A 28 0.15 4.35 -3.62
N ILE A 29 -0.19 5.57 -3.22
CA ILE A 29 0.21 6.80 -3.90
C ILE A 29 1.11 7.57 -2.94
N GLY A 30 2.33 7.87 -3.35
CA GLY A 30 3.29 8.68 -2.60
C GLY A 30 3.52 10.02 -3.27
N ALA A 31 3.64 11.09 -2.48
CA ALA A 31 4.01 12.42 -2.94
C ALA A 31 5.08 13.02 -2.01
N ASP A 32 6.22 13.40 -2.58
CA ASP A 32 7.22 14.21 -1.91
C ASP A 32 6.77 15.67 -1.91
N LEU A 33 6.47 16.18 -0.73
CA LEU A 33 5.96 17.52 -0.49
C LEU A 33 7.03 18.61 -0.65
N ASP A 34 8.31 18.24 -0.64
CA ASP A 34 9.42 19.17 -0.78
C ASP A 34 9.86 19.29 -2.25
N THR A 35 9.78 18.22 -3.03
CA THR A 35 10.14 18.22 -4.46
C THR A 35 8.94 18.28 -5.42
N GLY A 36 7.73 17.99 -4.95
CA GLY A 36 6.52 17.87 -5.76
C GLY A 36 6.46 16.61 -6.63
N ARG A 37 7.42 15.68 -6.48
CA ARG A 37 7.44 14.41 -7.21
C ARG A 37 6.45 13.42 -6.60
N ASN A 38 5.85 12.57 -7.44
CA ASN A 38 4.92 11.55 -7.00
C ASN A 38 5.24 10.18 -7.62
N GLY A 39 4.68 9.13 -7.01
CA GLY A 39 4.78 7.75 -7.47
C GLY A 39 3.57 6.94 -7.03
N GLN A 40 3.32 5.84 -7.73
CA GLN A 40 2.26 4.91 -7.40
C GLN A 40 2.76 3.48 -7.57
N GLU A 41 2.33 2.59 -6.68
CA GLU A 41 2.60 1.16 -6.76
C GLU A 41 1.35 0.39 -6.31
N GLN A 42 1.19 -0.85 -6.79
CA GLN A 42 0.10 -1.70 -6.36
C GLN A 42 0.46 -3.19 -6.44
N VAL A 43 -0.22 -3.99 -5.63
CA VAL A 43 -0.19 -5.44 -5.68
C VAL A 43 -1.62 -5.98 -5.55
N THR A 44 -1.91 -7.07 -6.23
CA THR A 44 -3.20 -7.77 -6.17
C THR A 44 -2.95 -9.23 -5.84
N ALA A 45 -3.72 -9.78 -4.91
CA ALA A 45 -3.66 -11.19 -4.51
C ALA A 45 -5.05 -11.70 -4.11
N ALA A 46 -5.24 -13.02 -4.15
CA ALA A 46 -6.37 -13.64 -3.48
C ALA A 46 -6.10 -13.75 -1.98
N VAL A 47 -7.11 -13.46 -1.16
CA VAL A 47 -7.03 -13.54 0.32
C VAL A 47 -8.15 -14.39 0.89
N GLU A 48 -7.84 -15.16 1.93
CA GLU A 48 -8.78 -16.03 2.65
C GLU A 48 -8.32 -16.23 4.11
N GLY A 49 -9.23 -16.51 5.03
CA GLY A 49 -8.89 -16.75 6.43
C GLY A 49 -8.20 -15.57 7.14
N PRO A 50 -7.49 -15.81 8.26
CA PRO A 50 -7.06 -14.75 9.17
C PRO A 50 -5.71 -14.09 8.84
N ASP A 51 -4.86 -14.73 8.03
CA ASP A 51 -3.44 -14.36 7.92
C ASP A 51 -3.03 -14.11 6.45
N ASN A 52 -3.37 -12.94 5.92
CA ASN A 52 -2.96 -12.53 4.58
C ASN A 52 -2.04 -11.31 4.66
N VAL A 53 -0.95 -11.34 3.89
CA VAL A 53 -0.01 -10.23 3.78
C VAL A 53 0.20 -9.87 2.32
N LEU A 54 -0.15 -8.62 1.97
CA LEU A 54 0.15 -8.03 0.67
C LEU A 54 1.30 -7.05 0.85
N SER A 55 2.40 -7.25 0.11
CA SER A 55 3.62 -6.43 0.25
C SER A 55 3.96 -5.66 -1.01
N ILE A 56 4.34 -4.40 -0.86
CA ILE A 56 4.95 -3.57 -1.90
C ILE A 56 6.40 -3.29 -1.44
N PRO A 57 7.38 -4.05 -1.93
CA PRO A 57 8.66 -4.19 -1.23
C PRO A 57 9.64 -3.04 -1.42
N ARG A 58 9.41 -2.15 -2.38
CA ARG A 58 10.34 -1.07 -2.69
C ARG A 58 9.64 0.14 -3.27
N VAL A 59 8.90 0.84 -2.43
CA VAL A 59 8.42 2.20 -2.78
C VAL A 59 9.60 3.14 -2.59
N ARG A 60 10.18 3.60 -3.70
CA ARG A 60 11.32 4.52 -3.66
C ARG A 60 10.90 5.86 -3.08
N THR A 61 11.69 6.37 -2.16
CA THR A 61 11.52 7.67 -1.54
C THR A 61 12.83 8.44 -1.62
N GLU A 62 12.78 9.69 -2.08
CA GLU A 62 13.92 10.59 -1.96
C GLU A 62 13.93 11.25 -0.56
N PRO A 63 15.06 11.81 -0.10
CA PRO A 63 15.07 12.63 1.11
C PRO A 63 14.07 13.79 1.02
N GLY A 64 13.23 13.95 2.04
CA GLY A 64 12.12 14.90 2.03
C GLY A 64 10.94 14.43 2.86
N ARG A 65 9.86 15.21 2.85
CA ARG A 65 8.57 14.85 3.46
C ARG A 65 7.70 14.13 2.45
N VAL A 66 7.42 12.86 2.67
CA VAL A 66 6.62 12.03 1.78
C VAL A 66 5.25 11.77 2.41
N ALA A 67 4.19 12.21 1.74
CA ALA A 67 2.82 11.84 2.07
C ALA A 67 2.43 10.57 1.30
N PHE A 68 1.94 9.56 2.00
CA PHE A 68 1.39 8.35 1.42
C PHE A 68 -0.12 8.29 1.62
N VAL A 69 -0.81 7.88 0.56
CA VAL A 69 -2.19 7.40 0.61
C VAL A 69 -2.14 5.91 0.30
N LEU A 70 -2.61 5.11 1.24
CA LEU A 70 -2.68 3.65 1.17
C LEU A 70 -4.15 3.27 0.98
N ALA A 71 -4.43 2.43 0.00
CA ALA A 71 -5.79 2.03 -0.35
C ALA A 71 -5.88 0.51 -0.48
N ALA A 72 -6.90 -0.07 0.14
CA ALA A 72 -7.27 -1.48 0.01
C ALA A 72 -8.63 -1.58 -0.67
N ALA A 73 -8.71 -2.39 -1.73
CA ALA A 73 -9.94 -2.67 -2.46
C ALA A 73 -10.16 -4.18 -2.53
N ASN A 74 -11.33 -4.65 -2.12
CA ASN A 74 -11.70 -6.05 -2.12
C ASN A 74 -12.79 -6.29 -3.18
N HIS A 75 -12.70 -7.43 -3.85
CA HIS A 75 -13.68 -7.89 -4.83
C HIS A 75 -13.94 -9.39 -4.63
N GLY A 76 -15.13 -9.72 -4.11
CA GLY A 76 -15.61 -11.09 -3.93
C GLY A 76 -16.29 -11.66 -5.17
N SER A 77 -17.00 -12.77 -5.01
CA SER A 77 -17.92 -13.23 -6.06
C SER A 77 -19.07 -12.22 -6.24
N ASP A 78 -19.50 -12.04 -7.49
CA ASP A 78 -20.52 -11.07 -7.91
C ASP A 78 -20.15 -9.60 -7.63
N GLN A 79 -21.11 -8.71 -7.38
CA GLN A 79 -20.88 -7.26 -7.22
C GLN A 79 -20.44 -6.84 -5.80
N ASN A 80 -19.78 -7.74 -5.07
CA ASN A 80 -19.37 -7.47 -3.69
C ASN A 80 -18.03 -6.73 -3.66
N TYR A 81 -18.09 -5.40 -3.60
CA TYR A 81 -16.92 -4.52 -3.47
C TYR A 81 -16.90 -3.85 -2.10
N THR A 82 -15.75 -3.91 -1.43
CA THR A 82 -15.48 -3.08 -0.24
C THR A 82 -14.15 -2.37 -0.42
N ASN A 83 -14.06 -1.12 0.01
CA ASN A 83 -12.84 -0.31 -0.13
C ASN A 83 -12.56 0.42 1.19
N GLY A 84 -11.29 0.67 1.47
CA GLY A 84 -10.84 1.46 2.61
C GLY A 84 -9.52 2.16 2.30
N ASP A 85 -9.41 3.42 2.75
CA ASP A 85 -8.24 4.25 2.54
C ASP A 85 -7.68 4.72 3.89
N CYS A 86 -6.36 4.84 3.99
CA CYS A 86 -5.68 5.52 5.09
C CYS A 86 -4.52 6.38 4.57
N SER A 87 -4.14 7.41 5.32
CA SER A 87 -3.06 8.31 4.95
C SER A 87 -2.03 8.45 6.06
N VAL A 88 -0.77 8.62 5.66
CA VAL A 88 0.36 8.82 6.59
C VAL A 88 1.38 9.76 5.96
N GLU A 89 1.95 10.66 6.76
CA GLU A 89 3.10 11.48 6.35
C GLU A 89 4.36 10.93 7.03
N TYR A 90 5.44 10.82 6.26
CA TYR A 90 6.72 10.28 6.71
C TYR A 90 7.88 11.16 6.23
N ALA A 91 8.85 11.44 7.12
CA ALA A 91 10.04 12.22 6.78
C ALA A 91 11.24 11.30 6.53
N VAL A 92 11.81 11.37 5.32
CA VAL A 92 13.03 10.66 4.90
C VAL A 92 14.22 11.61 5.10
N ARG A 93 15.22 11.17 5.86
CA ARG A 93 16.43 11.95 6.18
C ARG A 93 17.67 11.39 5.49
#